data_AF-A0A3L7AW70-F1
#
_entry.id   AF-A0A3L7AW70-F1
#
_cell.length_a   1.000
_cell.length_b   1.000
_cell.length_c   1.000
_cell.angle_alpha   90.00
_cell.angle_beta   90.00
_cell.angle_gamma   90.00
#
_symmetry.space_group_name_H-M   'P 1'
#
loop_
_entity.id
_entity.type
_entity.pdbx_description
1 polymer ?
#
loop_
_entity_poly.entity_id
_entity_poly.type
_entity_poly.pdbx_seq_one_letter_code
_entity_poly.pdbx_strand_id
1 'polypeptide(L)'
;MSVNDSPAAALSGSAVDGGVADPTAFVPPTVFAAEAIVDLEAIRHNIRTFRAHYPQGKIMAAVKADAFGHGAPASATAALEGGADLLGFARLSEALQLRATGEEAPMFAWLNDVPNFARHARANDIDISVSGLDNLRAVAAENTGVNVHLEVETGLNRGGTVAAEWETLVAEAARFETEGSLSIRGIWSHLSHAGDLDAERTRAQSDRLQQAIQTARAAGLDPEFTHLANSSGVSLIDPSLYNMVRLGAGVYGIDEAGIGLRHAMTLTARVMQVKRAFAGEGVSYSHTYTLERDTTLALIAVGYADGLPWAAAGKAEVWLGGKRRRVAGRISMDQIMVDLGDDPVAEGDTAILFGPGTQGEPTVSEWAAWAGTLEHEIYCGIGARINRRYIN
;
A
#
# COMPACT_ATOMS: atom_id res chain seq x y z
N MET A 1 -15.44 55.16 -32.31
CA MET A 1 -16.86 54.74 -32.45
C MET A 1 -16.97 53.95 -33.73
N SER A 2 -16.99 52.63 -33.67
CA SER A 2 -17.20 51.78 -34.85
C SER A 2 -18.05 50.59 -34.44
N VAL A 3 -19.20 50.46 -35.10
CA VAL A 3 -20.18 49.40 -34.92
C VAL A 3 -20.29 48.66 -36.26
N ASN A 4 -20.20 47.33 -36.18
CA ASN A 4 -20.71 46.24 -37.02
C ASN A 4 -21.25 46.52 -38.45
N ASP A 5 -20.92 45.66 -39.43
CA ASP A 5 -21.69 44.42 -39.69
C ASP A 5 -21.04 43.50 -40.77
N SER A 6 -21.29 42.20 -40.60
CA SER A 6 -20.93 41.00 -41.42
C SER A 6 -21.74 40.91 -42.76
N PRO A 7 -21.61 39.91 -43.70
CA PRO A 7 -21.19 38.50 -43.50
C PRO A 7 -20.41 37.75 -44.64
N ALA A 8 -19.91 36.57 -44.27
CA ALA A 8 -19.71 35.28 -44.97
C ALA A 8 -19.62 35.21 -46.52
N ALA A 9 -18.53 34.59 -47.01
CA ALA A 9 -18.48 33.21 -47.55
C ALA A 9 -17.38 33.06 -48.64
N ALA A 10 -16.40 32.19 -48.39
CA ALA A 10 -15.68 31.49 -49.45
C ALA A 10 -15.13 30.17 -48.92
N LEU A 11 -15.71 29.07 -49.40
CA LEU A 11 -15.24 27.71 -49.26
C LEU A 11 -13.94 27.54 -50.07
N SER A 12 -12.88 27.05 -49.44
CA SER A 12 -11.81 26.34 -50.14
C SER A 12 -11.43 25.12 -49.32
N GLY A 13 -11.71 23.94 -49.87
CA GLY A 13 -11.46 22.66 -49.22
C GLY A 13 -9.98 22.42 -48.95
N SER A 14 -9.69 21.84 -47.79
CA SER A 14 -8.53 20.98 -47.63
C SER A 14 -9.04 19.55 -47.49
N ALA A 15 -8.49 18.68 -48.32
CA ALA A 15 -8.73 17.25 -48.31
C ALA A 15 -8.59 16.70 -46.88
N VAL A 16 -9.54 15.85 -46.50
CA VAL A 16 -9.44 14.99 -45.33
C VAL A 16 -8.34 13.99 -45.66
N ASP A 17 -7.12 14.28 -45.22
CA ASP A 17 -6.01 13.35 -45.31
C ASP A 17 -6.29 12.25 -44.30
N GLY A 18 -6.83 11.14 -44.79
CA GLY A 18 -6.99 9.91 -44.03
C GLY A 18 -5.61 9.33 -43.75
N GLY A 19 -4.94 9.88 -42.75
CA GLY A 19 -3.66 9.38 -42.27
C GLY A 19 -3.81 7.91 -41.88
N VAL A 20 -3.21 7.03 -42.69
CA VAL A 20 -3.01 5.63 -42.31
C VAL A 20 -2.09 5.66 -41.10
N ALA A 21 -2.62 5.30 -39.93
CA ALA A 21 -1.83 5.18 -38.71
C ALA A 21 -0.59 4.31 -38.98
N ASP A 22 0.58 4.77 -38.57
CA ASP A 22 1.84 4.05 -38.74
C ASP A 22 1.70 2.65 -38.13
N PRO A 23 1.75 1.56 -38.94
CA PRO A 23 1.57 0.20 -38.45
C PRO A 23 2.71 -0.28 -37.53
N THR A 24 3.77 0.52 -37.38
CA THR A 24 4.89 0.27 -36.48
C THR A 24 4.84 1.12 -35.20
N ALA A 25 3.87 2.04 -35.09
CA ALA A 25 3.67 2.80 -33.87
C ALA A 25 3.27 1.86 -32.73
N PHE A 26 3.98 1.96 -31.61
CA PHE A 26 3.61 1.23 -30.41
C PHE A 26 2.23 1.69 -29.94
N VAL A 27 1.25 0.79 -30.02
CA VAL A 27 -0.07 0.97 -29.43
C VAL A 27 -0.05 0.26 -28.07
N PRO A 28 -0.28 0.97 -26.96
CA PRO A 28 -0.41 0.32 -25.66
C PRO A 28 -1.45 -0.80 -25.72
N PRO A 29 -1.16 -1.98 -25.17
CA PRO A 29 -2.09 -3.10 -25.24
C PRO A 29 -3.40 -2.74 -24.52
N THR A 30 -4.53 -3.07 -25.15
CA THR A 30 -5.86 -2.99 -24.52
C THR A 30 -6.18 -4.24 -23.67
N VAL A 31 -5.33 -5.27 -23.77
CA VAL A 31 -5.42 -6.50 -23.01
C VAL A 31 -4.05 -6.85 -22.46
N PHE A 32 -3.94 -6.96 -21.13
CA PHE A 32 -2.69 -7.23 -20.44
C PHE A 32 -2.51 -8.74 -20.20
N ALA A 33 -1.25 -9.17 -20.17
CA ALA A 33 -0.90 -10.56 -19.87
C ALA A 33 -1.21 -10.92 -18.41
N ALA A 34 -1.06 -9.96 -17.50
CA ALA A 34 -1.42 -10.06 -16.10
C ALA A 34 -1.90 -8.69 -15.57
N GLU A 35 -2.86 -8.72 -14.66
CA GLU A 35 -3.50 -7.55 -14.07
C GLU A 35 -3.73 -7.72 -12.57
N ALA A 36 -3.49 -6.65 -11.82
CA ALA A 36 -3.97 -6.49 -10.45
C ALA A 36 -5.27 -5.66 -10.51
N ILE A 37 -6.40 -6.33 -10.25
CA ILE A 37 -7.71 -5.69 -10.19
C ILE A 37 -7.91 -5.20 -8.76
N VAL A 38 -8.07 -3.88 -8.59
CA VAL A 38 -8.22 -3.23 -7.29
C VAL A 38 -9.66 -2.74 -7.11
N ASP A 39 -10.35 -3.31 -6.14
CA ASP A 39 -11.69 -2.94 -5.70
C ASP A 39 -11.61 -1.76 -4.73
N LEU A 40 -12.00 -0.58 -5.21
CA LEU A 40 -12.01 0.66 -4.43
C LEU A 40 -13.14 0.68 -3.39
N GLU A 41 -14.23 -0.06 -3.63
CA GLU A 41 -15.30 -0.18 -2.63
C GLU A 41 -14.89 -1.08 -1.47
N ALA A 42 -14.04 -2.08 -1.70
CA ALA A 42 -13.39 -2.81 -0.61
C ALA A 42 -12.56 -1.87 0.29
N ILE A 43 -11.77 -0.95 -0.31
CA ILE A 43 -10.99 0.05 0.45
C ILE A 43 -11.93 0.97 1.25
N ARG A 44 -12.99 1.52 0.63
CA ARG A 44 -13.98 2.35 1.32
C ARG A 44 -14.66 1.60 2.46
N HIS A 45 -15.07 0.34 2.21
CA HIS A 45 -15.67 -0.54 3.21
C HIS A 45 -14.75 -0.75 4.41
N ASN A 46 -13.46 -1.02 4.17
CA ASN A 46 -12.48 -1.22 5.23
C ASN A 46 -12.32 0.02 6.10
N ILE A 47 -12.20 1.21 5.50
CA ILE A 47 -12.14 2.46 6.27
C ILE A 47 -13.41 2.69 7.08
N ARG A 48 -14.61 2.47 6.49
CA ARG A 48 -15.88 2.60 7.23
C ARG A 48 -15.99 1.60 8.38
N THR A 49 -15.44 0.40 8.21
CA THR A 49 -15.37 -0.61 9.27
C THR A 49 -14.52 -0.11 10.42
N PHE A 50 -13.30 0.40 10.15
CA PHE A 50 -12.48 1.02 11.20
C PHE A 50 -13.14 2.25 11.84
N ARG A 51 -13.84 3.08 11.07
CA ARG A 51 -14.60 4.23 11.59
C ARG A 51 -15.68 3.81 12.58
N ALA A 52 -16.36 2.68 12.34
CA ALA A 52 -17.35 2.15 13.28
C ALA A 52 -16.71 1.73 14.62
N HIS A 53 -15.49 1.19 14.60
CA HIS A 53 -14.73 0.84 15.80
C HIS A 53 -14.06 2.05 16.47
N TYR A 54 -13.79 3.12 15.70
CA TYR A 54 -13.12 4.33 16.15
C TYR A 54 -13.90 5.61 15.77
N PRO A 55 -15.07 5.84 16.38
CA PRO A 55 -16.00 6.89 15.94
C PRO A 55 -15.54 8.32 16.28
N GLN A 56 -14.73 8.51 17.33
CA GLN A 56 -14.45 9.83 17.91
C GLN A 56 -13.07 10.41 17.53
N GLY A 57 -12.10 9.59 17.12
CA GLY A 57 -10.77 10.08 16.77
C GLY A 57 -10.53 10.12 15.26
N LYS A 58 -9.33 10.54 14.87
CA LYS A 58 -8.92 10.66 13.48
C LYS A 58 -8.44 9.32 12.91
N ILE A 59 -8.71 9.09 11.63
CA ILE A 59 -8.20 7.94 10.88
C ILE A 59 -7.18 8.42 9.86
N MET A 60 -5.94 7.98 10.01
CA MET A 60 -4.93 8.12 8.98
C MET A 60 -4.84 6.83 8.16
N ALA A 61 -5.07 6.93 6.85
CA ALA A 61 -4.88 5.82 5.91
C ALA A 61 -3.46 5.87 5.32
N ALA A 62 -2.66 4.85 5.61
CA ALA A 62 -1.30 4.75 5.09
C ALA A 62 -1.31 4.21 3.66
N VAL A 63 -0.83 5.03 2.72
CA VAL A 63 -0.75 4.77 1.28
C VAL A 63 0.70 4.68 0.78
N LYS A 64 1.64 4.43 1.70
CA LYS A 64 3.06 4.16 1.42
C LYS A 64 3.26 2.94 0.50
N ALA A 65 4.44 2.85 -0.11
CA ALA A 65 4.82 1.76 -1.01
C ALA A 65 3.77 1.53 -2.10
N ASP A 66 3.36 2.62 -2.75
CA ASP A 66 2.30 2.64 -3.76
C ASP A 66 0.99 2.01 -3.27
N ALA A 67 0.53 2.43 -2.08
CA ALA A 67 -0.62 1.83 -1.39
C ALA A 67 -0.49 0.31 -1.23
N PHE A 68 0.66 -0.15 -0.73
CA PHE A 68 0.97 -1.59 -0.62
C PHE A 68 0.75 -2.29 -1.98
N GLY A 69 1.23 -1.68 -3.07
CA GLY A 69 1.08 -2.18 -4.44
C GLY A 69 -0.30 -2.01 -5.09
N HIS A 70 -1.30 -1.45 -4.39
CA HIS A 70 -2.65 -1.22 -4.91
C HIS A 70 -2.76 0.05 -5.76
N GLY A 71 -1.74 0.91 -5.80
CA GLY A 71 -1.76 2.18 -6.53
C GLY A 71 -2.18 3.33 -5.64
N ALA A 72 -1.24 4.22 -5.31
CA ALA A 72 -1.43 5.26 -4.31
C ALA A 72 -2.55 6.26 -4.64
N PRO A 73 -2.65 6.84 -5.86
CA PRO A 73 -3.63 7.89 -6.12
C PRO A 73 -5.08 7.42 -5.96
N ALA A 74 -5.44 6.30 -6.61
CA ALA A 74 -6.80 5.77 -6.54
C ALA A 74 -7.15 5.26 -5.13
N SER A 75 -6.19 4.61 -4.45
CA SER A 75 -6.38 4.14 -3.08
C SER A 75 -6.54 5.27 -2.08
N ALA A 76 -5.79 6.38 -2.25
CA ALA A 76 -5.92 7.57 -1.42
C ALA A 76 -7.31 8.20 -1.57
N THR A 77 -7.78 8.41 -2.80
CA THR A 77 -9.13 8.91 -3.05
C THR A 77 -10.19 8.00 -2.41
N ALA A 78 -10.11 6.69 -2.62
CA ALA A 78 -11.05 5.74 -2.03
C ALA A 78 -10.99 5.74 -0.49
N ALA A 79 -9.80 5.84 0.11
CA ALA A 79 -9.67 5.89 1.56
C ALA A 79 -10.31 7.16 2.16
N LEU A 80 -10.12 8.32 1.52
CA LEU A 80 -10.73 9.58 1.91
C LEU A 80 -12.26 9.54 1.76
N GLU A 81 -12.77 9.03 0.64
CA GLU A 81 -14.22 8.80 0.42
C GLU A 81 -14.82 7.81 1.42
N GLY A 82 -14.02 6.86 1.91
CA GLY A 82 -14.37 5.95 2.99
C GLY A 82 -14.44 6.60 4.37
N GLY A 83 -13.92 7.82 4.53
CA GLY A 83 -13.93 8.59 5.78
C GLY A 83 -12.60 8.65 6.52
N ALA A 84 -11.47 8.42 5.83
CA ALA A 84 -10.15 8.75 6.38
C ALA A 84 -9.99 10.28 6.49
N ASP A 85 -9.34 10.74 7.55
CA ASP A 85 -9.10 12.16 7.82
C ASP A 85 -7.75 12.64 7.27
N LEU A 86 -6.75 11.74 7.20
CA LEU A 86 -5.37 12.05 6.77
C LEU A 86 -4.79 10.88 5.96
N LEU A 87 -3.75 11.17 5.17
CA LEU A 87 -2.96 10.19 4.46
C LEU A 87 -1.56 10.04 5.08
N GLY A 88 -1.09 8.81 5.20
CA GLY A 88 0.20 8.48 5.79
C GLY A 88 1.20 7.88 4.79
N PHE A 89 2.45 8.34 4.82
CA PHE A 89 3.52 7.91 3.92
C PHE A 89 4.76 7.49 4.69
N ALA A 90 5.48 6.48 4.18
CA ALA A 90 6.78 6.18 4.73
C ALA A 90 7.73 7.30 4.36
N ARG A 91 7.87 7.60 3.07
CA ARG A 91 8.83 8.57 2.57
C ARG A 91 8.16 9.90 2.23
N LEU A 92 8.85 11.00 2.54
CA LEU A 92 8.38 12.33 2.13
C LEU A 92 8.29 12.44 0.60
N SER A 93 9.19 11.79 -0.15
CA SER A 93 9.12 11.74 -1.61
C SER A 93 7.82 11.15 -2.15
N GLU A 94 7.22 10.15 -1.48
CA GLU A 94 5.92 9.56 -1.87
C GLU A 94 4.78 10.56 -1.64
N ALA A 95 4.78 11.24 -0.49
CA ALA A 95 3.79 12.26 -0.17
C ALA A 95 3.84 13.44 -1.17
N LEU A 96 5.05 13.90 -1.52
CA LEU A 96 5.27 14.94 -2.52
C LEU A 96 4.78 14.51 -3.92
N GLN A 97 4.99 13.25 -4.30
CA GLN A 97 4.48 12.72 -5.57
C GLN A 97 2.95 12.75 -5.62
N LEU A 98 2.26 12.35 -4.54
CA LEU A 98 0.80 12.43 -4.50
C LEU A 98 0.31 13.88 -4.45
N ARG A 99 0.97 14.75 -3.67
CA ARG A 99 0.63 16.19 -3.64
C ARG A 99 0.73 16.82 -5.04
N ALA A 100 1.72 16.42 -5.83
CA ALA A 100 1.89 16.89 -7.21
C ALA A 100 0.74 16.49 -8.16
N THR A 101 -0.10 15.51 -7.80
CA THR A 101 -1.32 15.19 -8.56
C THR A 101 -2.52 16.07 -8.20
N GLY A 102 -2.34 17.03 -7.29
CA GLY A 102 -3.40 17.93 -6.83
C GLY A 102 -4.25 17.38 -5.68
N GLU A 103 -3.82 16.30 -5.03
CA GLU A 103 -4.44 15.88 -3.77
C GLU A 103 -4.24 16.97 -2.71
N GLU A 104 -5.25 17.31 -1.92
CA GLU A 104 -5.22 18.42 -0.94
C GLU A 104 -5.41 17.93 0.50
N ALA A 105 -5.74 16.65 0.72
CA ALA A 105 -5.90 16.08 2.06
C ALA A 105 -4.65 16.28 2.94
N PRO A 106 -4.81 16.37 4.27
CA PRO A 106 -3.67 16.41 5.18
C PRO A 106 -2.79 15.16 5.05
N MET A 107 -1.48 15.35 5.02
CA MET A 107 -0.51 14.27 4.84
C MET A 107 0.53 14.25 5.96
N PHE A 108 0.96 13.05 6.32
CA PHE A 108 2.05 12.82 7.27
C PHE A 108 3.08 11.87 6.69
N ALA A 109 4.36 12.24 6.73
CA ALA A 109 5.48 11.39 6.31
C ALA A 109 6.48 11.18 7.45
N TRP A 110 7.00 9.96 7.64
CA TRP A 110 7.87 9.67 8.78
C TRP A 110 9.33 9.33 8.46
N LEU A 111 9.70 9.22 7.18
CA LEU A 111 11.07 9.10 6.70
C LEU A 111 11.38 10.24 5.74
N ASN A 112 12.23 11.16 6.19
CA ASN A 112 12.58 12.37 5.46
C ASN A 112 13.73 12.08 4.48
N ASP A 113 13.40 11.56 3.30
CA ASP A 113 14.35 10.98 2.33
C ASP A 113 14.83 11.96 1.24
N VAL A 114 14.48 13.24 1.35
CA VAL A 114 14.87 14.29 0.39
C VAL A 114 15.72 15.38 1.05
N PRO A 115 16.63 16.05 0.33
CA PRO A 115 17.32 17.24 0.84
C PRO A 115 16.34 18.37 1.16
N ASN A 116 16.67 19.25 2.12
CA ASN A 116 15.80 20.36 2.54
C ASN A 116 14.36 19.93 2.83
N PHE A 117 14.21 18.77 3.48
CA PHE A 117 12.92 18.12 3.65
C PHE A 117 11.94 19.00 4.41
N ALA A 118 12.39 19.80 5.40
CA ALA A 118 11.49 20.67 6.16
C ALA A 118 10.91 21.77 5.26
N ARG A 119 11.72 22.36 4.37
CA ARG A 119 11.24 23.31 3.36
C ARG A 119 10.24 22.69 2.39
N HIS A 120 10.53 21.50 1.86
CA HIS A 120 9.62 20.82 0.96
C HIS A 120 8.29 20.47 1.64
N ALA A 121 8.36 19.92 2.85
CA ALA A 121 7.20 19.58 3.66
C ALA A 121 6.33 20.81 3.95
N ARG A 122 6.93 21.91 4.41
CA ARG A 122 6.21 23.17 4.67
C ARG A 122 5.55 23.74 3.42
N ALA A 123 6.27 23.77 2.29
CA ALA A 123 5.74 24.32 1.05
C ALA A 123 4.57 23.52 0.46
N ASN A 124 4.42 22.26 0.87
CA ASN A 124 3.41 21.32 0.35
C ASN A 124 2.36 20.92 1.41
N ASP A 125 2.37 21.58 2.57
CA ASP A 125 1.50 21.28 3.72
C ASP A 125 1.49 19.78 4.07
N ILE A 126 2.69 19.26 4.34
CA ILE A 126 2.92 17.87 4.76
C ILE A 126 3.57 17.91 6.14
N ASP A 127 2.95 17.25 7.12
CA ASP A 127 3.52 17.07 8.45
C ASP A 127 4.64 16.01 8.37
N ILE A 128 5.72 16.20 9.14
CA ILE A 128 6.86 15.26 9.13
C ILE A 128 7.16 14.68 10.51
N SER A 129 7.69 13.46 10.56
CA SER A 129 8.20 12.89 11.81
C SER A 129 9.58 13.42 12.15
N VAL A 130 9.83 13.57 13.44
CA VAL A 130 11.17 13.73 14.02
C VAL A 130 11.43 12.65 15.04
N SER A 131 12.55 11.95 14.88
CA SER A 131 12.83 10.69 15.60
C SER A 131 14.12 10.73 16.44
N GLY A 132 14.58 11.92 16.80
CA GLY A 132 15.77 12.12 17.64
C GLY A 132 16.23 13.57 17.72
N LEU A 133 17.15 13.85 18.64
CA LEU A 133 17.60 15.22 18.95
C LEU A 133 18.34 15.90 17.78
N ASP A 134 19.27 15.19 17.14
CA ASP A 134 20.00 15.74 15.99
C ASP A 134 19.06 15.97 14.80
N ASN A 135 18.07 15.10 14.62
CA ASN A 135 17.06 15.28 13.60
C ASN A 135 16.17 16.51 13.90
N LEU A 136 15.74 16.71 15.15
CA LEU A 136 15.01 17.91 15.59
C LEU A 136 15.79 19.19 15.28
N ARG A 137 17.08 19.24 15.67
CA ARG A 137 17.96 20.39 15.44
C ARG A 137 18.13 20.67 13.95
N ALA A 138 18.27 19.64 13.13
CA ALA A 138 18.36 19.79 11.68
C ALA A 138 17.07 20.40 11.08
N VAL A 139 15.90 19.95 11.53
CA VAL A 139 14.60 20.53 11.11
C VAL A 139 14.50 21.99 11.52
N ALA A 140 14.80 22.29 12.78
CA ALA A 140 14.71 23.64 13.31
C ALA A 140 15.69 24.62 12.64
N ALA A 141 16.89 24.15 12.26
CA ALA A 141 17.88 24.96 11.56
C ALA A 141 17.40 25.46 10.18
N GLU A 142 16.47 24.77 9.53
CA GLU A 142 15.85 25.25 8.28
C GLU A 142 14.87 26.43 8.52
N ASN A 143 14.39 26.61 9.76
CA ASN A 143 13.54 27.71 10.22
C ASN A 143 12.32 27.98 9.33
N THR A 144 11.56 26.93 9.02
CA THR A 144 10.45 26.96 8.06
C THR A 144 9.08 27.07 8.73
N GLY A 145 8.99 26.79 10.03
CA GLY A 145 7.71 26.63 10.72
C GLY A 145 6.96 25.38 10.28
N VAL A 146 7.66 24.33 9.83
CA VAL A 146 7.05 23.05 9.45
C VAL A 146 6.40 22.37 10.66
N ASN A 147 5.27 21.71 10.43
CA ASN A 147 4.61 20.88 11.43
C ASN A 147 5.36 19.56 11.62
N VAL A 148 5.55 19.17 12.88
CA VAL A 148 6.34 18.01 13.28
C VAL A 148 5.54 17.12 14.22
N HIS A 149 5.64 15.81 14.01
CA HIS A 149 5.23 14.81 14.99
C HIS A 149 6.47 14.18 15.62
N LEU A 150 6.59 14.22 16.94
CA LEU A 150 7.71 13.65 17.67
C LEU A 150 7.51 12.13 17.85
N GLU A 151 8.43 11.33 17.33
CA GLU A 151 8.41 9.87 17.50
C GLU A 151 9.13 9.47 18.79
N VAL A 152 8.46 8.65 19.60
CA VAL A 152 8.95 8.10 20.86
C VAL A 152 9.26 6.62 20.66
N GLU A 153 10.44 6.17 21.11
CA GLU A 153 10.75 4.74 21.17
C GLU A 153 10.09 4.13 22.41
N THR A 154 9.14 3.22 22.21
CA THR A 154 8.35 2.62 23.30
C THR A 154 8.56 1.12 23.47
N GLY A 155 9.35 0.47 22.62
CA GLY A 155 9.69 -0.96 22.71
C GLY A 155 9.88 -1.68 21.37
N LEU A 156 9.79 -0.98 20.23
CA LEU A 156 9.99 -1.57 18.91
C LEU A 156 11.47 -1.63 18.50
N ASN A 157 12.31 -0.75 19.05
CA ASN A 157 13.74 -0.57 18.72
C ASN A 157 13.98 -0.39 17.21
N ARG A 158 13.27 0.55 16.61
CA ARG A 158 13.41 0.86 15.16
C ARG A 158 13.65 2.34 14.90
N GLY A 159 12.80 3.19 15.47
CA GLY A 159 12.81 4.63 15.31
C GLY A 159 12.21 5.26 16.55
N GLY A 160 12.43 6.57 16.68
CA GLY A 160 11.96 7.35 17.80
C GLY A 160 13.01 7.57 18.88
N THR A 161 12.72 8.55 19.71
CA THR A 161 13.62 9.02 20.75
C THR A 161 13.51 8.13 21.97
N VAL A 162 14.66 7.67 22.47
CA VAL A 162 14.73 6.82 23.65
C VAL A 162 14.39 7.61 24.92
N ALA A 163 13.86 6.91 25.93
CA ALA A 163 13.40 7.54 27.17
C ALA A 163 14.46 8.43 27.85
N ALA A 164 15.74 8.04 27.80
CA ALA A 164 16.85 8.80 28.39
C ALA A 164 17.10 10.17 27.73
N GLU A 165 16.65 10.35 26.49
CA GLU A 165 16.85 11.58 25.71
C GLU A 165 15.55 12.40 25.58
N TRP A 166 14.41 11.82 25.96
CA TRP A 166 13.09 12.40 25.70
C TRP A 166 12.89 13.78 26.36
N GLU A 167 13.28 13.93 27.62
CA GLU A 167 13.16 15.22 28.34
C GLU A 167 13.97 16.33 27.65
N THR A 168 15.20 16.01 27.24
CA THR A 168 16.07 16.95 26.50
C THR A 168 15.46 17.31 25.16
N LEU A 169 14.96 16.33 24.41
CA LEU A 169 14.33 16.56 23.12
C LEU A 169 13.10 17.47 23.24
N VAL A 170 12.24 17.19 24.22
CA VAL A 170 11.03 17.97 24.46
C VAL A 170 11.37 19.41 24.85
N ALA A 171 12.36 19.62 25.71
CA ALA A 171 12.80 20.96 26.10
C ALA A 171 13.31 21.78 24.89
N GLU A 172 14.07 21.15 24.00
CA GLU A 172 14.50 21.81 22.76
C GLU A 172 13.33 22.05 21.80
N ALA A 173 12.41 21.09 21.67
CA ALA A 173 11.23 21.22 20.82
C ALA A 173 10.36 22.41 21.24
N ALA A 174 10.10 22.57 22.54
CA ALA A 174 9.35 23.70 23.09
C ALA A 174 10.04 25.05 22.83
N ARG A 175 11.38 25.08 22.96
CA ARG A 175 12.16 26.28 22.62
C ARG A 175 12.04 26.62 21.13
N PHE A 176 12.23 25.64 20.24
CA PHE A 176 12.14 25.84 18.80
C PHE A 176 10.73 26.24 18.32
N GLU A 177 9.69 25.72 18.97
CA GLU A 177 8.31 26.12 18.71
C GLU A 177 8.05 27.57 19.13
N THR A 178 8.55 27.97 20.31
CA THR A 178 8.46 29.37 20.78
C THR A 178 9.20 30.34 19.85
N GLU A 179 10.31 29.90 19.25
CA GLU A 179 11.08 30.65 18.25
C GLU A 179 10.41 30.68 16.86
N GLY A 180 9.39 29.84 16.63
CA GLY A 180 8.68 29.71 15.36
C GLY A 180 9.42 28.92 14.28
N SER A 181 10.50 28.21 14.64
CA SER A 181 11.31 27.44 13.68
C SER A 181 10.61 26.20 13.14
N LEU A 182 9.72 25.63 13.95
CA LEU A 182 8.85 24.47 13.66
C LEU A 182 7.61 24.56 14.56
N SER A 183 6.61 23.70 14.34
CA SER A 183 5.48 23.53 15.26
C SER A 183 5.31 22.05 15.62
N ILE A 184 5.12 21.75 16.90
CA ILE A 184 4.91 20.39 17.39
C ILE A 184 3.42 20.08 17.34
N ARG A 185 3.02 19.43 16.25
CA ARG A 185 1.63 19.08 15.99
C ARG A 185 1.26 17.71 16.53
N GLY A 186 2.20 16.81 16.73
CA GLY A 186 1.88 15.48 17.24
C GLY A 186 2.97 14.78 18.04
N ILE A 187 2.58 13.74 18.76
CA ILE A 187 3.47 12.80 19.46
C ILE A 187 3.01 11.39 19.18
N TRP A 188 3.93 10.50 18.81
CA TRP A 188 3.56 9.18 18.36
C TRP A 188 4.58 8.11 18.64
N SER A 189 4.13 6.87 18.52
CA SER A 189 5.00 5.69 18.50
C SER A 189 4.35 4.59 17.66
N HIS A 190 5.01 3.44 17.54
CA HIS A 190 4.54 2.31 16.75
C HIS A 190 4.55 1.02 17.57
N LEU A 191 3.44 0.29 17.54
CA LEU A 191 3.33 -1.01 18.19
C LEU A 191 4.27 -2.04 17.56
N SER A 192 4.87 -2.85 18.41
CA SER A 192 5.77 -3.94 18.03
C SER A 192 5.04 -5.24 17.68
N HIS A 193 3.86 -5.47 18.29
CA HIS A 193 3.12 -6.72 18.14
C HIS A 193 1.69 -6.43 17.68
N ALA A 194 1.33 -7.12 16.61
CA ALA A 194 0.04 -7.11 15.95
C ALA A 194 -0.51 -8.53 16.05
N GLY A 195 -1.49 -8.77 16.91
CA GLY A 195 -2.02 -10.11 17.18
C GLY A 195 -1.82 -10.58 18.63
N ASP A 196 -2.81 -11.34 19.09
CA ASP A 196 -3.24 -11.69 20.45
C ASP A 196 -2.23 -12.31 21.47
N LEU A 197 -0.91 -12.12 21.32
CA LEU A 197 0.08 -12.89 22.09
C LEU A 197 0.82 -12.14 23.20
N ASP A 198 0.71 -10.81 23.32
CA ASP A 198 1.31 -10.11 24.46
C ASP A 198 0.62 -8.78 24.80
N ALA A 199 -0.57 -8.88 25.41
CA ALA A 199 -1.29 -7.71 25.93
C ALA A 199 -0.46 -6.89 26.94
N GLU A 200 0.50 -7.50 27.63
CA GLU A 200 1.38 -6.80 28.58
C GLU A 200 2.37 -5.90 27.84
N ARG A 201 3.00 -6.37 26.77
CA ARG A 201 3.88 -5.52 25.93
C ARG A 201 3.13 -4.37 25.29
N THR A 202 1.95 -4.62 24.72
CA THR A 202 1.13 -3.55 24.12
C THR A 202 0.77 -2.51 25.16
N ARG A 203 0.35 -2.93 26.36
CA ARG A 203 0.08 -2.02 27.48
C ARG A 203 1.34 -1.25 27.88
N ALA A 204 2.48 -1.92 28.03
CA ALA A 204 3.74 -1.25 28.40
C ALA A 204 4.20 -0.21 27.36
N GLN A 205 4.00 -0.48 26.06
CA GLN A 205 4.25 0.53 25.01
C GLN A 205 3.30 1.72 25.13
N SER A 206 2.02 1.45 25.38
CA SER A 206 0.99 2.48 25.59
C SER A 206 1.32 3.36 26.80
N ASP A 207 1.66 2.77 27.94
CA ASP A 207 2.03 3.48 29.17
C ASP A 207 3.26 4.39 28.96
N ARG A 208 4.28 3.89 28.26
CA ARG A 208 5.46 4.70 27.90
C ARG A 208 5.11 5.90 27.04
N LEU A 209 4.22 5.73 26.05
CA LEU A 209 3.79 6.86 25.22
C LEU A 209 2.94 7.85 26.01
N GLN A 210 2.05 7.39 26.90
CA GLN A 210 1.28 8.28 27.78
C GLN A 210 2.20 9.10 28.68
N GLN A 211 3.22 8.48 29.28
CA GLN A 211 4.23 9.19 30.07
C GLN A 211 4.98 10.23 29.22
N ALA A 212 5.37 9.87 27.99
CA ALA A 212 6.05 10.78 27.08
C ALA A 212 5.19 12.01 26.72
N ILE A 213 3.90 11.80 26.47
CA ILE A 213 2.91 12.88 26.22
C ILE A 213 2.78 13.79 27.45
N GLN A 214 2.73 13.22 28.66
CA GLN A 214 2.68 14.00 29.89
C GLN A 214 3.93 14.87 30.08
N THR A 215 5.12 14.30 29.82
CA THR A 215 6.39 15.05 29.85
C THR A 215 6.38 16.20 28.84
N ALA A 216 5.88 15.97 27.62
CA ALA A 216 5.76 17.01 26.60
C ALA A 216 4.83 18.15 27.04
N ARG A 217 3.66 17.83 27.57
CA ARG A 217 2.71 18.82 28.11
C ARG A 217 3.27 19.61 29.28
N ALA A 218 4.01 18.95 30.18
CA ALA A 218 4.66 19.62 31.31
C ALA A 218 5.74 20.63 30.86
N ALA A 219 6.34 20.43 29.68
CA ALA A 219 7.28 21.36 29.07
C ALA A 219 6.62 22.48 28.25
N GLY A 220 5.28 22.54 28.20
CA GLY A 220 4.53 23.59 27.52
C GLY A 220 4.12 23.28 26.07
N LEU A 221 4.37 22.06 25.57
CA LEU A 221 3.87 21.63 24.26
C LEU A 221 2.39 21.23 24.34
N ASP A 222 1.60 21.55 23.32
CA ASP A 222 0.19 21.16 23.22
C ASP A 222 -0.10 20.44 21.89
N PRO A 223 0.34 19.18 21.74
CA PRO A 223 0.22 18.45 20.47
C PRO A 223 -1.25 18.19 20.12
N GLU A 224 -1.64 18.58 18.90
CA GLU A 224 -2.96 18.29 18.31
C GLU A 224 -3.18 16.78 18.20
N PHE A 225 -2.17 16.00 17.82
CA PHE A 225 -2.29 14.57 17.56
C PHE A 225 -1.48 13.70 18.52
N THR A 226 -2.12 12.67 19.06
CA THR A 226 -1.44 11.57 19.76
C THR A 226 -1.86 10.25 19.14
N HIS A 227 -0.89 9.42 18.74
CA HIS A 227 -1.22 8.20 18.00
C HIS A 227 -0.24 7.04 18.17
N LEU A 228 -0.79 5.84 18.37
CA LEU A 228 -0.03 4.61 18.60
C LEU A 228 -0.49 3.46 17.69
N ALA A 229 -1.80 3.19 17.68
CA ALA A 229 -2.38 2.03 17.03
C ALA A 229 -2.10 1.98 15.52
N ASN A 230 -1.59 0.82 15.08
CA ASN A 230 -1.63 0.37 13.70
C ASN A 230 -2.94 -0.40 13.43
N SER A 231 -3.13 -0.99 12.24
CA SER A 231 -4.37 -1.72 11.87
C SER A 231 -4.81 -2.74 12.91
N SER A 232 -3.89 -3.60 13.38
CA SER A 232 -4.13 -4.61 14.40
C SER A 232 -4.30 -4.05 15.81
N GLY A 233 -3.69 -2.89 16.08
CA GLY A 233 -3.70 -2.25 17.39
C GLY A 233 -5.03 -1.58 17.73
N VAL A 234 -5.91 -1.38 16.76
CA VAL A 234 -7.22 -0.73 16.96
C VAL A 234 -8.08 -1.49 17.98
N SER A 235 -8.01 -2.82 18.02
CA SER A 235 -8.73 -3.65 18.99
C SER A 235 -7.99 -3.86 20.31
N LEU A 236 -6.70 -3.49 20.39
CA LEU A 236 -5.83 -3.80 21.52
C LEU A 236 -5.58 -2.61 22.45
N ILE A 237 -5.88 -1.40 21.99
CA ILE A 237 -5.66 -0.15 22.73
C ILE A 237 -7.02 0.49 23.03
N ASP A 238 -7.16 1.03 24.24
CA ASP A 238 -8.32 1.86 24.58
C ASP A 238 -8.33 3.11 23.67
N PRO A 239 -9.37 3.26 22.83
CA PRO A 239 -9.44 4.33 21.84
C PRO A 239 -9.54 5.74 22.46
N SER A 240 -9.78 5.86 23.77
CA SER A 240 -9.81 7.15 24.48
C SER A 240 -8.43 7.70 24.85
N LEU A 241 -7.39 6.87 24.82
CA LEU A 241 -6.03 7.27 25.21
C LEU A 241 -5.32 8.12 24.16
N TYR A 242 -5.77 8.02 22.92
CA TYR A 242 -5.18 8.65 21.74
C TYR A 242 -6.29 9.21 20.87
N ASN A 243 -5.98 10.21 20.04
CA ASN A 243 -6.98 10.84 19.18
C ASN A 243 -6.78 10.54 17.70
N MET A 244 -5.83 9.67 17.33
CA MET A 244 -5.68 9.19 15.96
C MET A 244 -5.18 7.74 15.88
N VAL A 245 -5.70 6.98 14.92
CA VAL A 245 -5.22 5.65 14.52
C VAL A 245 -4.56 5.69 13.14
N ARG A 246 -3.56 4.83 12.89
CA ARG A 246 -2.82 4.78 11.62
C ARG A 246 -2.96 3.42 10.95
N LEU A 247 -3.80 3.33 9.94
CA LEU A 247 -4.18 2.08 9.30
C LEU A 247 -3.34 1.86 8.04
N GLY A 248 -2.72 0.69 7.89
CA GLY A 248 -1.98 0.31 6.70
C GLY A 248 -2.59 -0.92 6.06
N ALA A 249 -2.09 -2.09 6.46
CA ALA A 249 -2.59 -3.41 6.09
C ALA A 249 -4.12 -3.52 5.99
N GLY A 250 -4.82 -3.05 7.02
CA GLY A 250 -6.26 -3.17 7.13
C GLY A 250 -7.02 -2.33 6.11
N VAL A 251 -6.42 -1.25 5.58
CA VAL A 251 -7.01 -0.47 4.48
C VAL A 251 -7.24 -1.38 3.26
N TYR A 252 -6.36 -2.35 3.04
CA TYR A 252 -6.35 -3.24 1.88
C TYR A 252 -6.91 -4.63 2.17
N GLY A 253 -7.48 -4.84 3.37
CA GLY A 253 -8.22 -6.05 3.72
C GLY A 253 -7.47 -7.11 4.51
N ILE A 254 -6.23 -6.84 4.93
CA ILE A 254 -5.49 -7.75 5.83
C ILE A 254 -6.14 -7.64 7.22
N ASP A 255 -6.93 -8.64 7.60
CA ASP A 255 -7.80 -8.63 8.78
C ASP A 255 -7.23 -9.40 9.98
N GLU A 256 -6.09 -8.93 10.50
CA GLU A 256 -5.47 -9.53 11.69
C GLU A 256 -6.36 -9.40 12.95
N ALA A 257 -7.29 -8.45 12.96
CA ALA A 257 -8.20 -8.20 14.09
C ALA A 257 -9.54 -8.95 13.97
N GLY A 258 -9.83 -9.58 12.83
CA GLY A 258 -11.09 -10.30 12.59
C GLY A 258 -12.33 -9.41 12.60
N ILE A 259 -12.22 -8.15 12.17
CA ILE A 259 -13.31 -7.16 12.21
C ILE A 259 -14.14 -7.10 10.92
N GLY A 260 -13.91 -8.00 9.97
CA GLY A 260 -14.68 -8.11 8.74
C GLY A 260 -14.17 -7.22 7.61
N LEU A 261 -12.84 -7.12 7.47
CA LEU A 261 -12.21 -6.42 6.35
C LEU A 261 -12.28 -7.26 5.07
N ARG A 262 -12.16 -6.59 3.92
CA ARG A 262 -12.26 -7.18 2.58
C ARG A 262 -10.96 -6.96 1.81
N HIS A 263 -10.36 -8.04 1.30
CA HIS A 263 -9.21 -7.94 0.41
C HIS A 263 -9.57 -7.13 -0.84
N ALA A 264 -8.77 -6.11 -1.12
CA ALA A 264 -9.04 -5.17 -2.22
C ALA A 264 -8.43 -5.59 -3.56
N MET A 265 -7.47 -6.53 -3.59
CA MET A 265 -6.78 -6.92 -4.81
C MET A 265 -7.10 -8.35 -5.25
N THR A 266 -7.39 -8.50 -6.55
CA THR A 266 -7.41 -9.79 -7.26
C THR A 266 -6.32 -9.77 -8.34
N LEU A 267 -5.33 -10.66 -8.22
CA LEU A 267 -4.28 -10.81 -9.23
C LEU A 267 -4.71 -11.88 -10.25
N THR A 268 -4.68 -11.51 -11.52
CA THR A 268 -5.08 -12.37 -12.64
C THR A 268 -4.02 -12.41 -13.71
N ALA A 269 -3.94 -13.51 -14.46
CA ALA A 269 -3.06 -13.64 -15.61
C ALA A 269 -3.67 -14.54 -16.69
N ARG A 270 -3.26 -14.33 -17.94
CA ARG A 270 -3.79 -15.07 -19.09
C ARG A 270 -3.02 -16.36 -19.33
N VAL A 271 -3.76 -17.37 -19.77
CA VAL A 271 -3.19 -18.58 -20.38
C VAL A 271 -2.63 -18.21 -21.75
N MET A 272 -1.32 -18.33 -21.92
CA MET A 272 -0.63 -17.98 -23.17
C MET A 272 -0.49 -19.16 -24.13
N GLN A 273 -0.41 -20.36 -23.58
CA GLN A 273 -0.29 -21.58 -24.36
C GLN A 273 -0.96 -22.73 -23.63
N VAL A 274 -1.65 -23.57 -24.39
CA VAL A 274 -2.15 -24.86 -23.93
C VAL A 274 -1.54 -25.94 -24.81
N LYS A 275 -0.88 -26.94 -24.20
CA LYS A 275 -0.22 -28.02 -24.94
C LYS A 275 -0.37 -29.37 -24.28
N ARG A 276 -0.38 -30.42 -25.09
CA ARG A 276 -0.26 -31.80 -24.59
C ARG A 276 1.16 -32.07 -24.09
N ALA A 277 1.25 -32.85 -23.02
CA ALA A 277 2.48 -33.34 -22.44
C ALA A 277 2.27 -34.80 -21.99
N PHE A 278 3.34 -35.58 -21.99
CA PHE A 278 3.25 -37.04 -21.87
C PHE A 278 3.83 -37.53 -20.54
N ALA A 279 3.35 -38.68 -20.09
CA ALA A 279 3.85 -39.31 -18.87
C ALA A 279 5.38 -39.47 -18.89
N GLY A 280 6.02 -39.18 -17.76
CA GLY A 280 7.49 -39.23 -17.58
C GLY A 280 8.23 -37.95 -17.96
N GLU A 281 7.58 -36.98 -18.62
CA GLU A 281 8.20 -35.69 -18.91
C GLU A 281 8.30 -34.81 -17.65
N GLY A 282 9.39 -34.04 -17.55
CA GLY A 282 9.60 -33.06 -16.50
C GLY A 282 9.02 -31.68 -16.84
N VAL A 283 8.52 -30.96 -15.84
CA VAL A 283 7.95 -29.62 -16.01
C VAL A 283 8.80 -28.57 -15.32
N SER A 284 9.09 -27.49 -16.05
CA SER A 284 9.87 -26.33 -15.59
C SER A 284 11.32 -26.66 -15.20
N TYR A 285 12.06 -25.69 -14.66
CA TYR A 285 13.48 -25.84 -14.34
C TYR A 285 13.77 -26.99 -13.37
N SER A 286 14.85 -27.71 -13.65
CA SER A 286 15.32 -28.85 -12.86
C SER A 286 14.33 -30.02 -12.76
N HIS A 287 13.22 -29.98 -13.50
CA HIS A 287 12.20 -31.03 -13.52
C HIS A 287 11.76 -31.49 -12.12
N THR A 288 11.54 -30.53 -11.21
CA THR A 288 11.07 -30.84 -9.83
C THR A 288 9.63 -31.34 -9.78
N TYR A 289 8.95 -31.39 -10.93
CA TYR A 289 7.64 -31.97 -11.13
C TYR A 289 7.70 -32.85 -12.37
N THR A 290 7.25 -34.10 -12.24
CA THR A 290 7.26 -35.11 -13.31
C THR A 290 5.83 -35.58 -13.54
N LEU A 291 5.42 -35.68 -14.79
CA LEU A 291 4.07 -36.09 -15.16
C LEU A 291 3.88 -37.58 -14.91
N GLU A 292 2.90 -37.94 -14.08
CA GLU A 292 2.55 -39.34 -13.81
C GLU A 292 1.67 -39.96 -14.91
N ARG A 293 1.03 -39.13 -15.73
CA ARG A 293 0.13 -39.51 -16.81
C ARG A 293 0.17 -38.47 -17.94
N ASP A 294 -0.28 -38.86 -19.12
CA ASP A 294 -0.53 -37.93 -20.21
C ASP A 294 -1.53 -36.86 -19.76
N THR A 295 -1.19 -35.60 -20.01
CA THR A 295 -1.98 -34.45 -19.54
C THR A 295 -1.90 -33.27 -20.51
N THR A 296 -2.63 -32.21 -20.17
CA THR A 296 -2.52 -30.90 -20.80
C THR A 296 -1.86 -29.93 -19.83
N LEU A 297 -0.87 -29.17 -20.29
CA LEU A 297 -0.23 -28.10 -19.53
C LEU A 297 -0.70 -26.74 -20.05
N ALA A 298 -0.98 -25.83 -19.12
CA ALA A 298 -1.16 -24.40 -19.39
C ALA A 298 0.09 -23.62 -18.99
N LEU A 299 0.52 -22.71 -19.85
CA LEU A 299 1.50 -21.68 -19.55
C LEU A 299 0.77 -20.39 -19.21
N ILE A 300 1.05 -19.81 -18.05
CA ILE A 300 0.43 -18.55 -17.59
C ILE A 300 1.53 -17.48 -17.50
N ALA A 301 1.30 -16.31 -18.11
CA ALA A 301 2.27 -15.21 -18.18
C ALA A 301 2.34 -14.37 -16.90
N VAL A 302 2.82 -14.99 -15.84
CA VAL A 302 3.17 -14.33 -14.59
C VAL A 302 4.27 -15.11 -13.88
N GLY A 303 5.31 -14.44 -13.41
CA GLY A 303 6.42 -15.08 -12.71
C GLY A 303 6.94 -14.26 -11.53
N TYR A 304 8.14 -14.59 -11.07
CA TYR A 304 8.72 -13.91 -9.90
C TYR A 304 9.18 -12.48 -10.19
N ALA A 305 9.43 -12.10 -11.46
CA ALA A 305 9.69 -10.71 -11.82
C ALA A 305 8.43 -9.84 -11.77
N ASP A 306 7.26 -10.47 -11.76
CA ASP A 306 5.96 -9.81 -11.66
C ASP A 306 5.42 -9.77 -10.21
N GLY A 307 6.08 -10.49 -9.30
CA GLY A 307 5.79 -10.48 -7.86
C GLY A 307 5.42 -11.83 -7.25
N LEU A 308 5.36 -12.92 -8.02
CA LEU A 308 5.08 -14.23 -7.43
C LEU A 308 6.28 -14.74 -6.61
N PRO A 309 6.10 -15.15 -5.35
CA PRO A 309 7.21 -15.65 -4.54
C PRO A 309 7.76 -16.94 -5.13
N TRP A 310 9.04 -16.94 -5.49
CA TRP A 310 9.71 -18.14 -5.98
C TRP A 310 9.62 -19.32 -4.99
N ALA A 311 9.63 -19.03 -3.69
CA ALA A 311 9.54 -20.01 -2.60
C ALA A 311 8.18 -20.72 -2.51
N ALA A 312 7.12 -20.19 -3.14
CA ALA A 312 5.81 -20.83 -3.18
C ALA A 312 5.74 -21.98 -4.19
N ALA A 313 6.77 -22.16 -5.03
CA ALA A 313 6.84 -23.21 -6.04
C ALA A 313 6.57 -24.59 -5.43
N GLY A 314 5.75 -25.38 -6.12
CA GLY A 314 5.36 -26.70 -5.67
C GLY A 314 4.37 -26.72 -4.51
N LYS A 315 3.93 -25.59 -3.93
CA LYS A 315 2.80 -25.55 -2.98
C LYS A 315 1.64 -24.73 -3.52
N ALA A 316 1.98 -23.66 -4.26
CA ALA A 316 1.00 -22.73 -4.76
C ALA A 316 -0.02 -23.37 -5.69
N GLU A 317 -1.24 -22.86 -5.59
CA GLU A 317 -2.35 -23.15 -6.48
C GLU A 317 -2.81 -21.86 -7.15
N VAL A 318 -3.54 -22.02 -8.26
CA VAL A 318 -4.26 -20.97 -8.96
C VAL A 318 -5.69 -21.43 -9.22
N TRP A 319 -6.61 -20.51 -9.45
CA TRP A 319 -7.95 -20.81 -9.91
C TRP A 319 -8.03 -20.69 -11.43
N LEU A 320 -8.37 -21.77 -12.12
CA LEU A 320 -8.43 -21.81 -13.58
C LEU A 320 -9.43 -22.86 -14.07
N GLY A 321 -10.38 -22.44 -14.90
CA GLY A 321 -11.45 -23.31 -15.40
C GLY A 321 -12.39 -23.79 -14.29
N GLY A 322 -12.71 -22.91 -13.33
CA GLY A 322 -13.69 -23.19 -12.27
C GLY A 322 -13.21 -24.09 -11.13
N LYS A 323 -11.89 -24.32 -11.00
CA LYS A 323 -11.31 -25.06 -9.88
C LYS A 323 -9.87 -24.65 -9.56
N ARG A 324 -9.42 -25.01 -8.37
CA ARG A 324 -8.02 -24.88 -7.94
C ARG A 324 -7.11 -25.88 -8.67
N ARG A 325 -5.93 -25.42 -9.05
CA ARG A 325 -4.91 -26.20 -9.74
C ARG A 325 -3.52 -25.84 -9.22
N ARG A 326 -2.72 -26.85 -8.90
CA ARG A 326 -1.35 -26.66 -8.41
C ARG A 326 -0.44 -26.15 -9.52
N VAL A 327 0.48 -25.26 -9.16
CA VAL A 327 1.60 -24.84 -10.00
C VAL A 327 2.53 -26.04 -10.20
N ALA A 328 2.72 -26.45 -11.46
CA ALA A 328 3.52 -27.58 -11.86
C ALA A 328 4.99 -27.18 -12.02
N GLY A 329 5.85 -27.63 -11.09
CA GLY A 329 7.28 -27.34 -11.12
C GLY A 329 7.63 -25.95 -10.55
N ARG A 330 8.77 -25.41 -10.97
CA ARG A 330 9.28 -24.12 -10.49
C ARG A 330 8.55 -22.93 -11.11
N ILE A 331 8.40 -21.86 -10.33
CA ILE A 331 8.03 -20.52 -10.82
C ILE A 331 9.24 -19.94 -11.57
N SER A 332 9.04 -19.53 -12.82
CA SER A 332 10.08 -18.90 -13.65
C SER A 332 10.01 -17.37 -13.54
N MET A 333 10.92 -16.66 -14.21
CA MET A 333 10.99 -15.20 -14.14
C MET A 333 9.68 -14.54 -14.56
N ASP A 334 9.10 -15.02 -15.66
CA ASP A 334 7.95 -14.36 -16.32
C ASP A 334 6.73 -15.28 -16.49
N GLN A 335 6.80 -16.53 -15.99
CA GLN A 335 5.74 -17.52 -16.23
C GLN A 335 5.69 -18.67 -15.22
N ILE A 336 4.51 -19.28 -15.11
CA ILE A 336 4.26 -20.52 -14.39
C ILE A 336 3.60 -21.56 -15.29
N MET A 337 3.73 -22.83 -14.92
CA MET A 337 3.04 -23.95 -15.57
C MET A 337 1.95 -24.49 -14.65
N VAL A 338 0.84 -24.91 -15.22
CA VAL A 338 -0.28 -25.54 -14.48
C VAL A 338 -0.71 -26.81 -15.20
N ASP A 339 -0.91 -27.88 -14.44
CA ASP A 339 -1.44 -29.15 -14.94
C ASP A 339 -2.97 -29.09 -15.01
N LEU A 340 -3.50 -29.22 -16.23
CA LEU A 340 -4.93 -29.13 -16.51
C LEU A 340 -5.63 -30.48 -16.48
N GLY A 341 -4.90 -31.60 -16.54
CA GLY A 341 -5.52 -32.88 -16.89
C GLY A 341 -6.12 -32.83 -18.29
N ASP A 342 -7.39 -33.25 -18.38
CA ASP A 342 -8.17 -33.27 -19.62
C ASP A 342 -9.30 -32.21 -19.61
N ASP A 343 -9.24 -31.25 -18.68
CA ASP A 343 -10.25 -30.20 -18.62
C ASP A 343 -10.11 -29.21 -19.77
N PRO A 344 -11.23 -28.67 -20.29
CA PRO A 344 -11.22 -27.73 -21.39
C PRO A 344 -10.83 -26.32 -20.90
N VAL A 345 -9.55 -25.98 -21.02
CA VAL A 345 -9.03 -24.61 -20.85
C VAL A 345 -8.35 -24.22 -22.16
N ALA A 346 -8.60 -23.00 -22.63
CA ALA A 346 -8.09 -22.48 -23.89
C ALA A 346 -7.05 -21.38 -23.69
N GLU A 347 -6.26 -21.12 -24.73
CA GLU A 347 -5.42 -19.93 -24.81
C GLU A 347 -6.31 -18.68 -24.71
N GLY A 348 -5.86 -17.72 -23.90
CA GLY A 348 -6.59 -16.49 -23.62
C GLY A 348 -7.52 -16.55 -22.41
N ASP A 349 -7.80 -17.73 -21.85
CA ASP A 349 -8.54 -17.87 -20.57
C ASP A 349 -7.78 -17.19 -19.42
N THR A 350 -8.52 -16.78 -18.39
CA THR A 350 -7.97 -16.07 -17.23
C THR A 350 -7.80 -17.02 -16.04
N ALA A 351 -6.59 -17.07 -15.50
CA ALA A 351 -6.31 -17.64 -14.20
C ALA A 351 -6.37 -16.55 -13.12
N ILE A 352 -6.97 -16.85 -11.97
CA ILE A 352 -6.86 -16.02 -10.77
C ILE A 352 -5.77 -16.62 -9.89
N LEU A 353 -4.71 -15.84 -9.65
CA LEU A 353 -3.59 -16.26 -8.83
C LEU A 353 -4.00 -16.15 -7.36
N PHE A 354 -4.50 -14.98 -6.97
CA PHE A 354 -5.19 -14.79 -5.70
C PHE A 354 -6.30 -13.74 -5.81
N GLY A 355 -7.29 -13.82 -4.92
CA GLY A 355 -8.38 -12.87 -4.80
C GLY A 355 -8.97 -12.88 -3.37
N PRO A 356 -10.20 -12.37 -3.19
CA PRO A 356 -10.87 -12.37 -1.89
C PRO A 356 -11.32 -13.76 -1.40
N GLY A 357 -11.21 -14.81 -2.22
CA GLY A 357 -11.57 -16.19 -1.88
C GLY A 357 -13.07 -16.50 -2.07
N THR A 358 -13.84 -15.57 -2.62
CA THR A 358 -15.31 -15.66 -2.71
C THR A 358 -15.81 -16.75 -3.67
N GLN A 359 -15.00 -17.15 -4.65
CA GLN A 359 -15.30 -18.22 -5.61
C GLN A 359 -14.57 -19.52 -5.26
N GLY A 360 -13.77 -19.53 -4.20
CA GLY A 360 -12.85 -20.61 -3.86
C GLY A 360 -11.48 -20.48 -4.55
N GLU A 361 -11.16 -19.33 -5.13
CA GLU A 361 -9.79 -19.00 -5.56
C GLU A 361 -8.83 -18.93 -4.36
N PRO A 362 -7.50 -19.07 -4.58
CA PRO A 362 -6.52 -18.82 -3.53
C PRO A 362 -6.60 -17.38 -3.01
N THR A 363 -6.25 -17.19 -1.74
CA THR A 363 -6.14 -15.87 -1.11
C THR A 363 -4.69 -15.40 -1.03
N VAL A 364 -4.47 -14.11 -0.76
CA VAL A 364 -3.12 -13.58 -0.47
C VAL A 364 -2.51 -14.25 0.76
N SER A 365 -3.33 -14.59 1.76
CA SER A 365 -2.93 -15.32 2.97
C SER A 365 -2.37 -16.70 2.65
N GLU A 366 -3.01 -17.43 1.73
CA GLU A 366 -2.52 -18.74 1.28
C GLU A 366 -1.19 -18.61 0.53
N TRP A 367 -1.04 -17.62 -0.34
CA TRP A 367 0.23 -17.34 -1.02
C TRP A 367 1.36 -16.98 -0.05
N ALA A 368 1.07 -16.14 0.93
CA ALA A 368 2.00 -15.80 2.00
C ALA A 368 2.42 -17.05 2.78
N ALA A 369 1.48 -17.91 3.16
CA ALA A 369 1.75 -19.16 3.87
C ALA A 369 2.59 -20.14 3.03
N TRP A 370 2.31 -20.29 1.73
CA TRP A 370 3.10 -21.15 0.84
C TRP A 370 4.54 -20.67 0.68
N ALA A 371 4.72 -19.35 0.61
CA ALA A 371 6.02 -18.69 0.51
C ALA A 371 6.78 -18.61 1.84
N GLY A 372 6.10 -18.78 2.98
CA GLY A 372 6.69 -18.61 4.30
C GLY A 372 6.90 -17.14 4.68
N THR A 373 5.96 -16.27 4.31
CA THR A 373 6.02 -14.83 4.58
C THR A 373 4.67 -14.24 4.99
N LEU A 374 4.57 -12.91 5.03
CA LEU A 374 3.41 -12.10 5.37
C LEU A 374 2.68 -11.63 4.10
N GLU A 375 1.36 -11.44 4.21
CA GLU A 375 0.51 -10.92 3.13
C GLU A 375 1.00 -9.58 2.57
N HIS A 376 1.53 -8.72 3.44
CA HIS A 376 2.14 -7.45 3.07
C HIS A 376 3.26 -7.58 2.04
N GLU A 377 4.11 -8.61 2.17
CA GLU A 377 5.22 -8.82 1.24
C GLU A 377 4.69 -9.23 -0.13
N ILE A 378 3.62 -10.04 -0.17
CA ILE A 378 2.98 -10.45 -1.43
C ILE A 378 2.43 -9.24 -2.18
N TYR A 379 1.66 -8.38 -1.51
CA TYR A 379 1.08 -7.20 -2.14
C TYR A 379 2.13 -6.19 -2.59
N CYS A 380 3.10 -5.85 -1.73
CA CYS A 380 4.19 -4.94 -2.07
C CYS A 380 5.12 -5.51 -3.16
N GLY A 381 5.17 -6.83 -3.31
CA GLY A 381 5.97 -7.53 -4.32
C GLY A 381 5.40 -7.42 -5.73
N ILE A 382 4.13 -7.04 -5.90
CA ILE A 382 3.51 -6.92 -7.23
C ILE A 382 4.20 -5.80 -8.03
N GLY A 383 4.98 -6.20 -9.02
CA GLY A 383 5.89 -5.31 -9.74
C GLY A 383 5.20 -4.37 -10.74
N ALA A 384 5.98 -3.43 -11.29
CA ALA A 384 5.48 -2.42 -12.24
C ALA A 384 5.03 -3.00 -13.60
N ARG A 385 5.38 -4.25 -13.92
CA ARG A 385 4.90 -4.94 -15.13
C ARG A 385 3.41 -5.29 -15.06
N ILE A 386 2.87 -5.41 -13.86
CA ILE A 386 1.47 -5.73 -13.64
C ILE A 386 0.65 -4.44 -13.76
N ASN A 387 -0.26 -4.42 -14.73
CA ASN A 387 -1.21 -3.32 -14.87
C ASN A 387 -2.18 -3.30 -13.68
N ARG A 388 -2.41 -2.14 -13.08
CA ARG A 388 -3.48 -1.97 -12.09
C ARG A 388 -4.75 -1.52 -12.81
N ARG A 389 -5.85 -2.22 -12.57
CA ARG A 389 -7.18 -1.85 -13.04
C ARG A 389 -8.10 -1.62 -11.85
N TYR A 390 -8.69 -0.44 -11.76
CA TYR A 390 -9.54 -0.06 -10.64
C TYR A 390 -11.02 -0.32 -10.96
N ILE A 391 -11.74 -0.88 -10.01
CA ILE A 391 -13.19 -1.10 -10.06
C ILE A 391 -13.84 -0.48 -8.81
N ASN A 392 -15.15 -0.22 -8.86
CA ASN A 392 -15.96 0.27 -7.74
C ASN A 392 -17.04 -0.72 -7.39
#